data_AF-A0A7Z0UH62-F1
#
_entry.id   AF-A0A7Z0UH62-F1
#
_cell.length_a   1.000
_cell.length_b   1.000
_cell.length_c   1.000
_cell.angle_alpha   90.00
_cell.angle_beta   90.00
_cell.angle_gamma   90.00
#
_symmetry.space_group_name_H-M   'P 1'
#
loop_
_entity.id
_entity.type
_entity.pdbx_description
1 polymer ?
#
loop_
_entity_poly.entity_id
_entity_poly.type
_entity_poly.pdbx_seq_one_letter_code
_entity_poly.pdbx_strand_id
1 'polypeptide(L)'
;MNNEWPRLDYLSWRETCCALHLYLQVVGKYRLAHTPWLNHSWNATFYVTPSGLISSPILDGPGIEILFDFHDHAVMGTSGAGRKASFALGTSTVAEFHANFAQLISKLGGTPDFHGQPNEVPDPVPFDEDHRDRPYDPDAVRRFHQALMAVDAVFKTFRTSFLGKSSPVHLFWGSFDLAVTRFSGRRAPIHPGGIPALPDSVTQEAYDREVSSAGFWPGGGGIDYPAFYAYAYPAPNGFRAASVQPDAAFWHEGMSEFILPYDAVQSAAEPDIALMSFLVSTYEAAANLGGWDRELLECTHGQRGKVRLPDAERPQKAAPSASEAVEREDGPSKGRYRIVVDGVEAEMTYSRAGKELIIIDHTDVPAALRGRKVGERLVRQAVEDARRERVAIIPLCPFAKAQIERHPAWQDVLRK
;
A
#
# COMPACT_ATOMS: atom_id res chain seq x y z
N MET A 1 -10.34 23.14 3.36
CA MET A 1 -9.62 22.67 4.56
C MET A 1 -8.16 22.83 4.24
N ASN A 2 -7.46 23.77 4.88
CA ASN A 2 -6.00 23.76 4.85
C ASN A 2 -5.61 22.44 5.51
N ASN A 3 -5.06 21.50 4.72
CA ASN A 3 -4.61 20.21 5.23
C ASN A 3 -3.25 20.45 5.91
N GLU A 4 -3.26 21.09 7.07
CA GLU A 4 -2.04 21.30 7.85
C GLU A 4 -1.62 19.98 8.47
N TRP A 5 -0.43 19.52 8.09
CA TRP A 5 0.21 18.34 8.68
C TRP A 5 0.79 18.74 10.05
N PRO A 6 0.20 18.28 11.17
CA PRO A 6 0.64 18.71 12.49
C PRO A 6 2.02 18.15 12.82
N ARG A 7 2.78 18.84 13.66
CA ARG A 7 4.03 18.27 14.17
C ARG A 7 3.70 17.10 15.11
N LEU A 8 4.26 15.93 14.83
CA LEU A 8 4.21 14.76 15.69
C LEU A 8 5.61 14.42 16.19
N ASP A 9 5.84 14.57 17.49
CA ASP A 9 7.07 14.17 18.17
C ASP A 9 6.77 13.00 19.09
N TYR A 10 7.00 11.77 18.61
CA TYR A 10 6.68 10.54 19.34
C TYR A 10 7.20 10.53 20.77
N LEU A 11 8.44 10.97 21.00
CA LEU A 11 9.06 10.92 22.33
C LEU A 11 8.30 11.77 23.36
N SER A 12 7.72 12.90 22.92
CA SER A 12 6.98 13.80 23.81
C SER A 12 5.65 13.24 24.33
N TRP A 13 5.02 12.32 23.60
CA TRP A 13 3.71 11.76 23.94
C TRP A 13 3.68 10.23 24.00
N ARG A 14 4.84 9.58 23.96
CA ARG A 14 4.99 8.11 23.93
C ARG A 14 4.11 7.40 24.95
N GLU A 15 4.08 7.89 26.19
CA GLU A 15 3.30 7.26 27.25
C GLU A 15 1.78 7.36 26.98
N THR A 16 1.30 8.49 26.45
CA THR A 16 -0.09 8.64 26.00
C THR A 16 -0.38 7.79 24.78
N CYS A 17 0.56 7.67 23.83
CA CYS A 17 0.47 6.80 22.67
C CYS A 17 0.31 5.32 23.08
N CYS A 18 1.16 4.84 24.00
CA CYS A 18 1.10 3.49 24.54
C CYS A 18 -0.22 3.23 25.30
N ALA A 19 -0.71 4.19 26.08
CA ALA A 19 -2.00 4.08 26.75
C ALA A 19 -3.15 3.94 25.74
N LEU A 20 -3.20 4.83 24.75
CA LEU A 20 -4.23 4.83 23.72
C LEU A 20 -4.21 3.55 22.89
N HIS A 21 -3.02 3.02 22.57
CA HIS A 21 -2.85 1.73 21.92
C HIS A 21 -3.53 0.60 22.71
N LEU A 22 -3.22 0.46 24.00
CA LEU A 22 -3.82 -0.57 24.87
C LEU A 22 -5.33 -0.39 25.04
N TYR A 23 -5.80 0.86 25.14
CA TYR A 23 -7.25 1.16 25.21
C TYR A 23 -7.97 0.73 23.92
N LEU A 24 -7.38 0.98 22.76
CA LEU A 24 -7.90 0.50 21.48
C LEU A 24 -7.84 -1.03 21.37
N GLN A 25 -6.84 -1.69 21.97
CA GLN A 25 -6.80 -3.15 22.02
C GLN A 25 -7.97 -3.73 22.83
N VAL A 26 -8.30 -3.17 23.99
CA VAL A 26 -9.46 -3.61 24.79
C VAL A 26 -10.73 -3.61 23.95
N VAL A 27 -11.02 -2.48 23.27
CA VAL A 27 -12.22 -2.36 22.42
C VAL A 27 -12.10 -3.24 21.17
N GLY A 28 -10.91 -3.34 20.59
CA GLY A 28 -10.62 -4.18 19.43
C GLY A 28 -10.84 -5.67 19.69
N LYS A 29 -10.47 -6.16 20.88
CA LYS A 29 -10.69 -7.53 21.34
C LYS A 29 -12.17 -7.85 21.51
N TYR A 30 -12.94 -6.94 22.09
CA TYR A 30 -14.39 -7.04 22.12
C TYR A 30 -14.98 -7.13 20.70
N ARG A 31 -14.51 -6.28 19.78
CA ARG A 31 -14.97 -6.36 18.38
C ARG A 31 -14.63 -7.68 17.71
N LEU A 32 -13.43 -8.19 17.95
CA LEU A 32 -12.97 -9.47 17.42
C LEU A 32 -13.84 -10.64 17.94
N ALA A 33 -14.21 -10.63 19.21
CA ALA A 33 -15.06 -11.66 19.82
C ALA A 33 -16.51 -11.63 19.32
N HIS A 34 -17.05 -10.44 19.04
CA HIS A 34 -18.48 -10.25 18.76
C HIS A 34 -18.81 -9.93 17.29
N THR A 35 -17.86 -10.08 16.37
CA THR A 35 -18.09 -9.84 14.94
C THR A 35 -17.61 -11.05 14.14
N PRO A 36 -18.43 -11.60 13.21
CA PRO A 36 -17.99 -12.68 12.33
C PRO A 36 -16.68 -12.34 11.64
N TRP A 37 -15.80 -13.34 11.52
CA TRP A 37 -14.50 -13.16 10.90
C TRP A 37 -14.66 -12.71 9.45
N LEU A 38 -14.04 -11.59 9.11
CA LEU A 38 -13.86 -11.13 7.74
C LEU A 38 -12.40 -11.35 7.37
N ASN A 39 -12.15 -11.66 6.10
CA ASN A 39 -10.79 -11.92 5.64
C ASN A 39 -9.80 -10.82 6.06
N HIS A 40 -8.60 -11.26 6.43
CA HIS A 40 -7.52 -10.40 6.92
C HIS A 40 -7.85 -9.63 8.22
N SER A 41 -8.71 -10.19 9.07
CA SER A 41 -9.16 -9.58 10.34
C SER A 41 -9.85 -8.21 10.18
N TRP A 42 -10.32 -7.87 8.98
CA TRP A 42 -10.91 -6.54 8.69
C TRP A 42 -12.22 -6.26 9.44
N ASN A 43 -12.84 -7.29 10.05
CA ASN A 43 -14.00 -7.14 10.92
C ASN A 43 -13.69 -6.37 12.22
N ALA A 44 -12.42 -6.30 12.63
CA ALA A 44 -12.01 -5.75 13.93
C ALA A 44 -11.20 -4.43 13.83
N THR A 45 -11.26 -3.68 12.73
CA THR A 45 -10.48 -2.42 12.54
C THR A 45 -11.27 -1.13 12.80
N PHE A 46 -10.64 -0.03 13.21
CA PHE A 46 -11.30 1.28 13.42
C PHE A 46 -11.20 2.19 12.19
N TYR A 47 -12.07 3.19 12.10
CA TYR A 47 -12.13 4.14 10.98
C TYR A 47 -12.03 5.57 11.47
N VAL A 48 -11.27 6.40 10.75
CA VAL A 48 -11.11 7.82 11.06
C VAL A 48 -12.40 8.58 10.79
N THR A 49 -12.84 9.35 11.77
CA THR A 49 -13.98 10.28 11.68
C THR A 49 -13.52 11.71 11.96
N PRO A 50 -14.36 12.73 11.70
CA PRO A 50 -14.03 14.11 12.08
C PRO A 50 -13.81 14.33 13.59
N SER A 51 -14.23 13.41 14.46
CA SER A 51 -14.03 13.52 15.91
C SER A 51 -13.05 12.52 16.52
N GLY A 52 -12.69 11.45 15.81
CA GLY A 52 -11.72 10.48 16.31
C GLY A 52 -11.73 9.18 15.53
N LEU A 53 -11.96 8.07 16.24
CA LEU A 53 -11.96 6.72 15.68
C LEU A 53 -13.25 5.96 16.02
N ILE A 54 -13.92 5.42 15.01
CA ILE A 54 -15.18 4.70 15.18
C ILE A 54 -15.08 3.23 14.74
N SER A 55 -15.84 2.36 15.39
CA SER A 55 -16.08 0.99 14.94
C SER A 55 -17.14 0.93 13.84
N SER A 56 -17.14 -0.14 13.05
CA SER A 56 -18.39 -0.61 12.42
C SER A 56 -19.39 -1.08 13.50
N PRO A 57 -20.68 -1.27 13.18
CA PRO A 57 -21.61 -1.93 14.08
C PRO A 57 -21.07 -3.30 14.53
N ILE A 58 -21.09 -3.53 15.84
CA ILE A 58 -20.68 -4.76 16.53
C ILE A 58 -21.95 -5.54 16.83
N LEU A 59 -22.03 -6.80 16.39
CA LEU A 59 -23.26 -7.59 16.42
C LEU A 59 -23.50 -8.26 17.79
N ASP A 60 -23.34 -7.49 18.85
CA ASP A 60 -23.64 -7.91 20.22
C ASP A 60 -24.94 -7.25 20.72
N GLY A 61 -25.81 -8.06 21.30
CA GLY A 61 -27.16 -7.67 21.72
C GLY A 61 -27.92 -6.92 20.61
N PRO A 62 -28.37 -5.67 20.84
CA PRO A 62 -29.11 -4.86 19.86
C PRO A 62 -28.24 -4.26 18.75
N GLY A 63 -26.95 -4.59 18.69
CA GLY A 63 -25.96 -3.89 17.87
C GLY A 63 -25.39 -2.69 18.62
N ILE A 64 -24.06 -2.54 18.59
CA ILE A 64 -23.34 -1.48 19.31
C ILE A 64 -22.30 -0.85 18.38
N GLU A 65 -22.21 0.47 18.36
CA GLU A 65 -21.05 1.20 17.81
C GLU A 65 -20.27 1.85 18.95
N ILE A 66 -18.95 1.89 18.83
CA ILE A 66 -18.05 2.53 19.78
C ILE A 66 -17.23 3.60 19.05
N LEU A 67 -17.22 4.81 19.60
CA LEU A 67 -16.47 5.96 19.15
C LEU A 67 -15.47 6.35 20.25
N PHE A 68 -14.20 6.42 19.89
CA PHE A 68 -13.21 7.20 20.62
C PHE A 68 -13.31 8.64 20.12
N ASP A 69 -13.91 9.53 20.92
CA ASP A 69 -13.99 10.95 20.61
C ASP A 69 -12.76 11.66 21.17
N PHE A 70 -11.95 12.19 20.27
CA PHE A 70 -10.69 12.86 20.58
C PHE A 70 -10.83 14.38 20.72
N HIS A 71 -12.01 14.95 20.48
CA HIS A 71 -12.30 16.35 20.83
C HIS A 71 -12.82 16.46 22.25
N ASP A 72 -13.79 15.62 22.60
CA ASP A 72 -14.39 15.59 23.94
C ASP A 72 -13.60 14.69 24.91
N HIS A 73 -12.60 13.97 24.40
CA HIS A 73 -11.78 13.02 25.16
C HIS A 73 -12.65 12.02 25.93
N ALA A 74 -13.42 11.22 25.20
CA ALA A 74 -14.33 10.24 25.76
C ALA A 74 -14.43 8.99 24.89
N VAL A 75 -14.73 7.84 25.51
CA VAL A 75 -15.26 6.68 24.80
C VAL A 75 -16.77 6.74 24.87
N MET A 76 -17.42 6.76 23.72
CA MET A 76 -18.86 6.83 23.57
C MET A 76 -19.36 5.56 22.89
N GLY A 77 -20.50 5.05 23.34
CA GLY A 77 -21.18 3.98 22.64
C GLY A 77 -22.64 4.29 22.37
N THR A 78 -23.12 3.85 21.22
CA THR A 78 -24.53 3.91 20.83
C THR A 78 -25.01 2.49 20.56
N SER A 79 -26.19 2.18 21.08
CA SER A 79 -26.89 0.91 20.88
C SER A 79 -27.94 1.06 19.78
N GLY A 80 -28.18 0.01 18.99
CA GLY A 80 -29.29 -0.07 18.04
C GLY A 80 -30.68 0.06 18.68
N ALA A 81 -30.77 -0.09 20.02
CA ALA A 81 -31.96 0.20 20.81
C ALA A 81 -32.08 1.68 21.24
N GLY A 82 -31.22 2.58 20.74
CA GLY A 82 -31.22 4.01 21.04
C GLY A 82 -30.54 4.40 22.36
N ARG A 83 -30.02 3.44 23.13
CA ARG A 83 -29.25 3.71 24.35
C ARG A 83 -27.90 4.34 23.99
N LYS A 84 -27.46 5.28 24.82
CA LYS A 84 -26.15 5.91 24.73
C LYS A 84 -25.48 5.87 26.10
N ALA A 85 -24.19 5.66 26.11
CA ALA A 85 -23.38 5.73 27.31
C ALA A 85 -21.97 6.21 26.94
N SER A 86 -21.24 6.74 27.91
CA SER A 86 -19.86 7.17 27.71
C SER A 86 -19.08 7.18 29.02
N PHE A 87 -17.75 7.25 28.91
CA PHE A 87 -16.85 7.57 30.00
C PHE A 87 -15.66 8.37 29.46
N ALA A 88 -14.99 9.13 30.33
CA ALA A 88 -13.90 10.02 29.94
C ALA A 88 -12.62 9.24 29.58
N LEU A 89 -11.88 9.73 28.57
CA LEU A 89 -10.50 9.39 28.30
C LEU A 89 -9.61 10.37 29.06
N GLY A 90 -8.67 9.86 29.83
CA GLY A 90 -7.77 10.66 30.64
C GLY A 90 -6.68 9.81 31.28
N THR A 91 -5.93 10.42 32.19
CA THR A 91 -4.95 9.70 33.02
C THR A 91 -5.66 8.60 33.80
N SER A 92 -5.24 7.36 33.60
CA SER A 92 -5.87 6.17 34.18
C SER A 92 -4.91 4.97 34.06
N THR A 93 -5.40 3.79 34.42
CA THR A 93 -4.74 2.50 34.22
C THR A 93 -5.48 1.71 33.14
N VAL A 94 -4.84 0.68 32.59
CA VAL A 94 -5.49 -0.18 31.60
C VAL A 94 -6.58 -1.03 32.26
N ALA A 95 -6.37 -1.46 33.51
CA ALA A 95 -7.38 -2.19 34.30
C ALA A 95 -8.64 -1.36 34.56
N GLU A 96 -8.48 -0.08 34.89
CA GLU A 96 -9.63 0.82 35.08
C GLU A 96 -10.34 1.12 33.76
N PHE A 97 -9.60 1.37 32.67
CA PHE A 97 -10.19 1.51 31.34
C PHE A 97 -11.00 0.26 30.94
N HIS A 98 -10.43 -0.92 31.14
CA HIS A 98 -11.08 -2.20 30.88
C HIS A 98 -12.38 -2.36 31.68
N ALA A 99 -12.37 -2.05 32.98
CA ALA A 99 -13.56 -2.10 33.82
C ALA A 99 -14.64 -1.09 33.38
N ASN A 100 -14.25 0.15 33.05
CA ASN A 100 -15.15 1.18 32.55
C ASN A 100 -15.77 0.79 31.22
N PHE A 101 -14.99 0.18 30.32
CA PHE A 101 -15.46 -0.33 29.05
C PHE A 101 -16.43 -1.50 29.22
N ALA A 102 -16.15 -2.46 30.10
CA ALA A 102 -17.08 -3.54 30.40
C ALA A 102 -18.45 -3.01 30.90
N GLN A 103 -18.43 -2.02 31.80
CA GLN A 103 -19.65 -1.35 32.27
C GLN A 103 -20.38 -0.59 31.15
N LEU A 104 -19.63 0.06 30.24
CA LEU A 104 -20.19 0.73 29.07
C LEU A 104 -20.98 -0.27 28.21
N ILE A 105 -20.38 -1.42 27.88
CA ILE A 105 -21.02 -2.47 27.08
C ILE A 105 -22.29 -3.00 27.77
N SER A 106 -22.24 -3.30 29.07
CA SER A 106 -23.43 -3.75 29.81
C SER A 106 -24.57 -2.72 29.80
N LYS A 107 -24.26 -1.41 29.94
CA LYS A 107 -25.26 -0.33 29.85
C LYS A 107 -25.92 -0.26 28.47
N LEU A 108 -25.13 -0.50 27.41
CA LEU A 108 -25.61 -0.56 26.03
C LEU A 108 -26.36 -1.86 25.69
N GLY A 109 -26.36 -2.82 26.63
CA GLY A 109 -27.02 -4.11 26.54
C GLY A 109 -26.29 -5.14 25.69
N GLY A 110 -24.97 -5.00 25.61
CA GLY A 110 -24.07 -6.05 25.18
C GLY A 110 -23.55 -6.88 26.35
N THR A 111 -22.76 -7.89 26.03
CA THR A 111 -22.06 -8.81 26.92
C THR A 111 -20.56 -8.55 26.78
N PRO A 112 -19.87 -8.01 27.80
CA PRO A 112 -18.44 -7.70 27.71
C PRO A 112 -17.58 -8.96 27.85
N ASP A 113 -17.65 -9.88 26.89
CA ASP A 113 -16.92 -11.14 26.88
C ASP A 113 -15.85 -11.15 25.76
N PHE A 114 -14.58 -11.08 26.14
CA PHE A 114 -13.48 -11.07 25.18
C PHE A 114 -12.16 -11.45 25.86
N HIS A 115 -11.17 -11.83 25.04
CA HIS A 115 -9.85 -12.20 25.53
C HIS A 115 -9.13 -11.01 26.20
N GLY A 116 -8.77 -11.16 27.47
CA GLY A 116 -8.22 -10.10 28.33
C GLY A 116 -6.73 -9.76 28.14
N GLN A 117 -6.03 -10.39 27.19
CA GLN A 117 -4.59 -10.14 26.96
C GLN A 117 -4.33 -9.33 25.68
N PRO A 118 -3.40 -8.35 25.72
CA PRO A 118 -2.89 -7.65 24.54
C PRO A 118 -2.26 -8.59 23.50
N ASN A 119 -2.34 -8.21 22.23
CA ASN A 119 -1.60 -8.82 21.12
C ASN A 119 -0.50 -7.86 20.61
N GLU A 120 0.50 -8.40 19.92
CA GLU A 120 1.52 -7.63 19.18
C GLU A 120 2.38 -6.72 20.07
N VAL A 121 2.37 -7.00 21.38
CA VAL A 121 3.17 -6.32 22.40
C VAL A 121 4.08 -7.36 23.05
N PRO A 122 5.39 -7.07 23.22
CA PRO A 122 6.28 -7.97 23.95
C PRO A 122 5.88 -8.05 25.43
N ASP A 123 5.93 -9.25 25.99
CA ASP A 123 5.63 -9.53 27.41
C ASP A 123 4.31 -8.90 27.90
N PRO A 124 3.15 -9.27 27.30
CA PRO A 124 1.89 -8.58 27.54
C PRO A 124 1.34 -8.86 28.95
N VAL A 125 1.04 -7.78 29.67
CA VAL A 125 0.28 -7.83 30.94
C VAL A 125 -1.21 -7.92 30.62
N PRO A 126 -1.99 -8.82 31.24
CA PRO A 126 -3.45 -8.86 31.11
C PRO A 126 -4.08 -7.50 31.43
N PHE A 127 -5.11 -7.11 30.69
CA PHE A 127 -5.69 -5.77 30.78
C PHE A 127 -6.22 -5.45 32.18
N ASP A 128 -6.85 -6.42 32.84
CA ASP A 128 -7.42 -6.31 34.19
C ASP A 128 -6.38 -6.34 35.31
N GLU A 129 -5.14 -6.75 35.02
CA GLU A 129 -4.02 -6.77 35.96
C GLU A 129 -3.07 -5.56 35.77
N ASP A 130 -3.19 -4.84 34.65
CA ASP A 130 -2.33 -3.70 34.34
C ASP A 130 -2.78 -2.41 35.05
N HIS A 131 -2.34 -2.31 36.31
CA HIS A 131 -2.59 -1.18 37.22
C HIS A 131 -1.53 -0.07 37.13
N ARG A 132 -0.68 -0.05 36.10
CA ARG A 132 0.32 1.04 35.96
C ARG A 132 -0.37 2.34 35.54
N ASP A 133 -0.09 3.42 36.28
CA ASP A 133 -0.55 4.77 35.94
C ASP A 133 0.01 5.20 34.59
N ARG A 134 -0.88 5.68 33.71
CA ARG A 134 -0.51 6.18 32.38
C ARG A 134 -1.02 7.60 32.17
N PRO A 135 -0.13 8.56 31.86
CA PRO A 135 -0.54 9.93 31.57
C PRO A 135 -1.28 10.02 30.23
N TYR A 136 -2.21 10.97 30.17
CA TYR A 136 -2.95 11.28 28.95
C TYR A 136 -2.81 12.76 28.63
N ASP A 137 -2.17 13.09 27.50
CA ASP A 137 -2.10 14.45 26.94
C ASP A 137 -3.21 14.64 25.89
N PRO A 138 -4.28 15.41 26.20
CA PRO A 138 -5.37 15.70 25.28
C PRO A 138 -4.89 16.40 23.99
N ASP A 139 -3.92 17.30 24.09
CA ASP A 139 -3.43 18.05 22.93
C ASP A 139 -2.59 17.17 22.00
N ALA A 140 -1.83 16.22 22.56
CA ALA A 140 -1.13 15.22 21.75
C ALA A 140 -2.11 14.32 20.98
N VAL A 141 -3.19 13.87 21.62
CA VAL A 141 -4.22 13.05 20.95
C VAL A 141 -4.91 13.84 19.83
N ARG A 142 -5.19 15.14 20.02
CA ARG A 142 -5.73 15.99 18.94
C ARG A 142 -4.76 16.14 17.77
N ARG A 143 -3.46 16.32 18.03
CA ARG A 143 -2.44 16.37 16.96
C ARG A 143 -2.35 15.03 16.21
N PHE A 144 -2.39 13.91 16.93
CA PHE A 144 -2.43 12.58 16.32
C PHE A 144 -3.69 12.40 15.45
N HIS A 145 -4.86 12.82 15.93
CA HIS A 145 -6.10 12.79 15.16
C HIS A 145 -6.03 13.63 13.88
N GLN A 146 -5.51 14.85 13.97
CA GLN A 146 -5.28 15.72 12.81
C GLN A 146 -4.35 15.06 11.78
N ALA A 147 -3.29 14.39 12.23
CA ALA A 147 -2.41 13.62 11.34
C ALA A 147 -3.16 12.46 10.70
N LEU A 148 -3.94 11.68 11.47
CA LEU A 148 -4.77 10.60 10.92
C LEU A 148 -5.73 11.10 9.84
N MET A 149 -6.36 12.28 10.02
CA MET A 149 -7.24 12.87 9.00
C MET A 149 -6.48 13.21 7.71
N ALA A 150 -5.27 13.78 7.82
CA ALA A 150 -4.44 14.10 6.66
C ALA A 150 -3.98 12.83 5.93
N VAL A 151 -3.50 11.83 6.67
CA VAL A 151 -3.06 10.53 6.11
C VAL A 151 -4.22 9.78 5.46
N ASP A 152 -5.37 9.70 6.15
CA ASP A 152 -6.58 9.03 5.66
C ASP A 152 -7.06 9.62 4.33
N ALA A 153 -6.99 10.94 4.17
CA ALA A 153 -7.34 11.60 2.91
C ALA A 153 -6.43 11.18 1.74
N VAL A 154 -5.11 11.08 1.98
CA VAL A 154 -4.14 10.63 0.97
C VAL A 154 -4.31 9.15 0.67
N PHE A 155 -4.47 8.31 1.69
CA PHE A 155 -4.67 6.86 1.53
C PHE A 155 -5.98 6.55 0.80
N LYS A 156 -7.06 7.26 1.10
CA LYS A 156 -8.35 7.14 0.38
C LYS A 156 -8.20 7.54 -1.09
N THR A 157 -7.43 8.59 -1.37
CA THR A 157 -7.11 8.98 -2.75
C THR A 157 -6.31 7.88 -3.44
N PHE A 158 -5.22 7.40 -2.82
CA PHE A 158 -4.38 6.32 -3.35
C PHE A 158 -5.23 5.08 -3.67
N ARG A 159 -6.13 4.67 -2.77
CA ARG A 159 -7.03 3.53 -2.97
C ARG A 159 -7.87 3.61 -4.25
N THR A 160 -8.21 4.81 -4.72
CA THR A 160 -9.11 4.99 -5.89
C THR A 160 -8.50 4.59 -7.23
N SER A 161 -7.18 4.48 -7.35
CA SER A 161 -6.50 4.06 -8.58
C SER A 161 -6.38 2.54 -8.73
N PHE A 162 -7.13 1.76 -7.95
CA PHE A 162 -7.08 0.30 -7.95
C PHE A 162 -8.49 -0.31 -8.10
N LEU A 163 -8.64 -1.25 -9.02
CA LEU A 163 -9.89 -1.95 -9.34
C LEU A 163 -9.99 -3.32 -8.67
N GLY A 164 -8.85 -3.93 -8.31
CA GLY A 164 -8.80 -5.21 -7.62
C GLY A 164 -9.26 -5.12 -6.17
N LYS A 165 -9.19 -6.25 -5.45
CA LYS A 165 -9.45 -6.28 -4.01
C LYS A 165 -8.48 -5.33 -3.29
N SER A 166 -9.01 -4.47 -2.43
CA SER A 166 -8.24 -3.56 -1.59
C SER A 166 -8.94 -3.31 -0.27
N SER A 167 -8.18 -3.28 0.82
CA SER A 167 -8.70 -2.98 2.16
C SER A 167 -9.35 -1.59 2.17
N PRO A 168 -10.30 -1.33 3.08
CA PRO A 168 -10.57 0.04 3.49
C PRO A 168 -9.31 0.73 4.02
N VAL A 169 -9.34 2.06 4.13
CA VAL A 169 -8.38 2.77 4.98
C VAL A 169 -8.87 2.63 6.41
N HIS A 170 -8.09 1.97 7.25
CA HIS A 170 -8.53 1.57 8.58
C HIS A 170 -7.35 1.36 9.52
N LEU A 171 -7.64 1.45 10.82
CA LEU A 171 -6.65 1.34 11.87
C LEU A 171 -6.71 -0.05 12.50
N PHE A 172 -5.58 -0.76 12.46
CA PHE A 172 -5.38 -1.98 13.23
C PHE A 172 -4.93 -1.61 14.65
N TRP A 173 -5.66 -2.07 15.65
CA TRP A 173 -5.35 -1.81 17.06
C TRP A 173 -4.23 -2.71 17.58
N GLY A 174 -3.92 -3.83 16.91
CA GLY A 174 -2.81 -4.71 17.28
C GLY A 174 -1.47 -4.00 17.12
N SER A 175 -1.16 -3.57 15.90
CA SER A 175 0.04 -2.84 15.49
C SER A 175 -0.03 -1.32 15.67
N PHE A 176 -1.21 -0.79 16.00
CA PHE A 176 -1.51 0.64 16.18
C PHE A 176 -1.16 1.52 14.98
N ASP A 177 -1.62 1.11 13.80
CA ASP A 177 -1.32 1.75 12.54
C ASP A 177 -2.55 1.91 11.66
N LEU A 178 -2.56 3.00 10.91
CA LEU A 178 -3.51 3.20 9.81
C LEU A 178 -2.91 2.57 8.55
N ALA A 179 -3.65 1.69 7.87
CA ALA A 179 -3.15 0.94 6.74
C ALA A 179 -4.10 0.94 5.54
N VAL A 180 -3.53 0.72 4.36
CA VAL A 180 -4.22 0.43 3.11
C VAL A 180 -3.45 -0.63 2.31
N THR A 181 -4.14 -1.68 1.90
CA THR A 181 -3.54 -2.84 1.25
C THR A 181 -4.20 -3.11 -0.11
N ARG A 182 -3.39 -3.43 -1.11
CA ARG A 182 -3.80 -3.87 -2.45
C ARG A 182 -3.41 -5.32 -2.67
N PHE A 183 -4.23 -6.05 -3.41
CA PHE A 183 -4.07 -7.49 -3.63
C PHE A 183 -3.92 -7.79 -5.12
N SER A 184 -2.95 -8.65 -5.46
CA SER A 184 -2.77 -9.07 -6.86
C SER A 184 -3.88 -9.99 -7.38
N GLY A 185 -4.64 -10.60 -6.46
CA GLY A 185 -5.61 -11.66 -6.74
C GLY A 185 -5.01 -13.08 -6.66
N ARG A 186 -3.68 -13.22 -6.63
CA ARG A 186 -2.99 -14.51 -6.49
C ARG A 186 -2.82 -14.93 -5.04
N ARG A 187 -2.61 -16.24 -4.83
CA ARG A 187 -2.29 -16.83 -3.52
C ARG A 187 -0.84 -16.58 -3.15
N ALA A 188 -0.56 -16.42 -1.87
CA ALA A 188 0.78 -16.34 -1.33
C ALA A 188 1.19 -17.67 -0.63
N PRO A 189 2.50 -17.90 -0.42
CA PRO A 189 2.97 -18.95 0.49
C PRO A 189 2.50 -18.68 1.93
N ILE A 190 2.53 -19.72 2.77
CA ILE A 190 2.14 -19.61 4.18
C ILE A 190 3.09 -18.65 4.92
N HIS A 191 2.50 -17.71 5.67
CA HIS A 191 3.27 -16.77 6.47
C HIS A 191 4.01 -17.50 7.60
N PRO A 192 5.29 -17.18 7.88
CA PRO A 192 6.07 -17.86 8.92
C PRO A 192 5.49 -17.70 10.33
N GLY A 193 4.67 -16.68 10.57
CA GLY A 193 4.10 -16.37 11.88
C GLY A 193 5.14 -15.73 12.81
N GLY A 194 5.01 -15.95 14.11
CA GLY A 194 5.97 -15.50 15.11
C GLY A 194 5.80 -14.05 15.56
N ILE A 195 4.65 -13.44 15.30
CA ILE A 195 4.32 -12.10 15.81
C ILE A 195 4.03 -12.21 17.32
N PRO A 196 4.66 -11.39 18.19
CA PRO A 196 4.50 -11.50 19.64
C PRO A 196 3.04 -11.50 20.08
N ALA A 197 2.67 -12.47 20.92
CA ALA A 197 1.33 -12.59 21.49
C ALA A 197 0.18 -12.61 20.47
N LEU A 198 0.44 -12.94 19.20
CA LEU A 198 -0.57 -13.09 18.16
C LEU A 198 -0.59 -14.55 17.68
N PRO A 199 -1.74 -15.24 17.66
CA PRO A 199 -1.80 -16.60 17.13
C PRO A 199 -1.39 -16.63 15.65
N ASP A 200 -0.48 -17.54 15.27
CA ASP A 200 0.02 -17.65 13.89
C ASP A 200 -1.09 -17.81 12.86
N SER A 201 -2.20 -18.47 13.23
CA SER A 201 -3.36 -18.64 12.35
C SER A 201 -3.97 -17.31 11.91
N VAL A 202 -3.91 -16.27 12.74
CA VAL A 202 -4.38 -14.92 12.40
C VAL A 202 -3.49 -14.32 11.33
N THR A 203 -2.18 -14.37 11.51
CA THR A 203 -1.21 -13.84 10.53
C THR A 203 -1.23 -14.64 9.23
N GLN A 204 -1.32 -15.97 9.30
CA GLN A 204 -1.37 -16.83 8.12
C GLN A 204 -2.63 -16.61 7.29
N GLU A 205 -3.78 -16.33 7.92
CA GLU A 205 -5.00 -15.91 7.22
C GLU A 205 -4.85 -14.50 6.64
N ALA A 206 -4.28 -13.57 7.41
CA ALA A 206 -4.08 -12.19 6.97
C ALA A 206 -3.17 -12.07 5.74
N TYR A 207 -2.23 -12.99 5.57
CA TYR A 207 -1.27 -12.99 4.47
C TYR A 207 -1.45 -14.19 3.50
N ASP A 208 -2.68 -14.73 3.34
CA ASP A 208 -2.95 -15.84 2.40
C ASP A 208 -2.88 -15.45 0.91
N ARG A 209 -2.78 -14.15 0.60
CA ARG A 209 -2.69 -13.56 -0.74
C ARG A 209 -1.45 -12.72 -0.93
N GLU A 210 -1.05 -12.55 -2.18
CA GLU A 210 -0.03 -11.59 -2.53
C GLU A 210 -0.54 -10.16 -2.31
N VAL A 211 0.20 -9.38 -1.52
CA VAL A 211 -0.17 -8.03 -1.12
C VAL A 211 0.94 -7.02 -1.36
N SER A 212 0.52 -5.78 -1.56
CA SER A 212 1.31 -4.57 -1.37
C SER A 212 0.56 -3.74 -0.34
N SER A 213 1.18 -3.54 0.82
CA SER A 213 0.59 -2.82 1.93
C SER A 213 1.42 -1.57 2.21
N ALA A 214 0.72 -0.50 2.58
CA ALA A 214 1.36 0.70 3.11
C ALA A 214 0.57 1.21 4.30
N GLY A 215 1.26 1.81 5.26
CA GLY A 215 0.62 2.31 6.46
C GLY A 215 1.38 3.44 7.14
N PHE A 216 0.87 3.84 8.29
CA PHE A 216 1.39 4.94 9.10
C PHE A 216 1.39 4.54 10.58
N TRP A 217 2.56 4.66 11.21
CA TRP A 217 2.72 4.56 12.65
C TRP A 217 2.90 5.96 13.27
N PRO A 218 2.23 6.24 14.40
CA PRO A 218 2.54 7.41 15.23
C PRO A 218 3.92 7.33 15.92
N GLY A 219 4.61 6.20 15.77
CA GLY A 219 5.83 5.79 16.47
C GLY A 219 5.58 4.51 17.28
N GLY A 220 6.66 3.86 17.72
CA GLY A 220 6.61 2.52 18.32
C GLY A 220 6.90 1.42 17.29
N GLY A 221 6.78 0.15 17.69
CA GLY A 221 6.91 -0.98 16.75
C GLY A 221 8.32 -1.18 16.17
N GLY A 222 9.36 -0.63 16.79
CA GLY A 222 10.76 -0.75 16.36
C GLY A 222 11.38 0.53 15.79
N ILE A 223 10.62 1.63 15.71
CA ILE A 223 11.12 2.98 15.43
C ILE A 223 10.61 3.99 16.48
N ASP A 224 11.47 4.92 16.88
CA ASP A 224 11.17 5.93 17.90
C ASP A 224 10.68 7.27 17.30
N TYR A 225 10.11 7.23 16.10
CA TYR A 225 9.55 8.39 15.41
C TYR A 225 8.35 7.99 14.55
N PRO A 226 7.41 8.92 14.27
CA PRO A 226 6.29 8.63 13.37
C PRO A 226 6.79 8.44 11.94
N ALA A 227 6.26 7.44 11.25
CA ALA A 227 6.68 7.13 9.89
C ALA A 227 5.60 6.43 9.08
N PHE A 228 5.72 6.56 7.77
CA PHE A 228 5.03 5.72 6.81
C PHE A 228 5.88 4.51 6.50
N TYR A 229 5.21 3.41 6.20
CA TYR A 229 5.86 2.18 5.80
C TYR A 229 5.20 1.60 4.56
N ALA A 230 5.94 0.77 3.82
CA ALA A 230 5.40 -0.02 2.73
C ALA A 230 6.17 -1.33 2.56
N TYR A 231 5.43 -2.42 2.36
CA TYR A 231 5.98 -3.74 2.12
C TYR A 231 5.15 -4.53 1.09
N ALA A 232 5.73 -5.63 0.63
CA ALA A 232 5.03 -6.62 -0.18
C ALA A 232 5.19 -8.00 0.45
N TYR A 233 4.12 -8.80 0.43
CA TYR A 233 4.18 -10.20 0.86
C TYR A 233 3.61 -11.12 -0.23
N PRO A 234 4.33 -12.16 -0.65
CA PRO A 234 5.77 -12.33 -0.44
C PRO A 234 6.53 -11.18 -1.11
N ALA A 235 7.68 -10.79 -0.55
CA ALA A 235 8.51 -9.75 -1.15
C ALA A 235 9.07 -10.25 -2.51
N PRO A 236 8.77 -9.58 -3.64
CA PRO A 236 9.28 -10.02 -4.92
C PRO A 236 10.79 -9.78 -5.03
N ASN A 237 11.46 -10.58 -5.87
CA ASN A 237 12.90 -10.45 -6.09
C ASN A 237 13.26 -9.03 -6.55
N GLY A 238 14.25 -8.43 -5.90
CA GLY A 238 14.69 -7.07 -6.17
C GLY A 238 13.90 -5.97 -5.47
N PHE A 239 12.83 -6.29 -4.71
CA PHE A 239 11.99 -5.28 -4.05
C PHE A 239 12.78 -4.41 -3.09
N ARG A 240 13.62 -5.01 -2.24
CA ARG A 240 14.54 -4.30 -1.32
C ARG A 240 15.44 -3.27 -2.01
N ALA A 241 15.81 -3.51 -3.29
CA ALA A 241 16.71 -2.66 -4.05
C ALA A 241 15.98 -1.69 -5.00
N ALA A 242 14.64 -1.68 -4.97
CA ALA A 242 13.86 -0.81 -5.84
C ALA A 242 14.08 0.67 -5.48
N SER A 243 14.17 1.52 -6.50
CA SER A 243 14.18 2.96 -6.31
C SER A 243 12.77 3.43 -5.95
N VAL A 244 12.63 3.97 -4.75
CA VAL A 244 11.38 4.55 -4.24
C VAL A 244 11.52 6.06 -4.13
N GLN A 245 10.38 6.74 -4.01
CA GLN A 245 10.29 8.19 -3.87
C GLN A 245 9.51 8.53 -2.60
N PRO A 246 9.64 9.75 -2.05
CA PRO A 246 10.67 10.74 -2.36
C PRO A 246 12.06 10.26 -1.92
N ASP A 247 13.11 11.02 -2.20
CA ASP A 247 14.50 10.66 -1.84
C ASP A 247 14.72 10.44 -0.32
N ALA A 248 13.81 10.95 0.52
CA ALA A 248 13.81 10.72 1.96
C ALA A 248 13.33 9.31 2.36
N ALA A 249 12.71 8.56 1.44
CA ALA A 249 12.30 7.18 1.69
C ALA A 249 13.50 6.22 1.55
N PHE A 250 13.57 5.21 2.42
CA PHE A 250 14.68 4.28 2.47
C PHE A 250 14.22 2.88 2.88
N TRP A 251 15.06 1.86 2.65
CA TRP A 251 14.80 0.49 3.11
C TRP A 251 15.31 0.28 4.55
N HIS A 252 14.46 -0.22 5.44
CA HIS A 252 14.82 -0.52 6.82
C HIS A 252 15.06 -2.02 7.02
N GLU A 253 16.32 -2.43 7.19
CA GLU A 253 16.71 -3.85 7.25
C GLU A 253 16.04 -4.63 8.39
N GLY A 254 15.93 -4.04 9.58
CA GLY A 254 15.36 -4.73 10.74
C GLY A 254 13.87 -5.04 10.61
N MET A 255 13.15 -4.25 9.80
CA MET A 255 11.72 -4.44 9.53
C MET A 255 11.46 -5.15 8.21
N SER A 256 12.44 -5.10 7.28
CA SER A 256 12.26 -5.56 5.90
C SER A 256 11.15 -4.83 5.15
N GLU A 257 11.10 -3.50 5.34
CA GLU A 257 10.10 -2.62 4.73
C GLU A 257 10.74 -1.32 4.25
N PHE A 258 10.07 -0.63 3.32
CA PHE A 258 10.40 0.76 3.01
C PHE A 258 9.80 1.68 4.07
N ILE A 259 10.57 2.66 4.51
CA ILE A 259 10.18 3.66 5.51
C ILE A 259 10.31 5.06 4.90
N LEU A 260 9.31 5.90 5.14
CA LEU A 260 9.35 7.33 4.89
C LEU A 260 9.04 8.06 6.21
N PRO A 261 10.02 8.78 6.79
CA PRO A 261 9.79 9.57 8.00
C PRO A 261 8.63 10.57 7.84
N TYR A 262 7.79 10.70 8.87
CA TYR A 262 6.64 11.60 8.84
C TYR A 262 7.05 13.07 8.71
N ASP A 263 8.14 13.46 9.36
CA ASP A 263 8.70 14.81 9.31
C ASP A 263 9.12 15.21 7.88
N ALA A 264 9.62 14.28 7.08
CA ALA A 264 9.95 14.51 5.67
C ALA A 264 8.70 14.84 4.84
N VAL A 265 7.56 14.22 5.15
CA VAL A 265 6.27 14.56 4.53
C VAL A 265 5.75 15.90 5.07
N GLN A 266 5.76 16.07 6.39
CA GLN A 266 5.23 17.24 7.08
C GLN A 266 5.98 18.54 6.72
N SER A 267 7.28 18.47 6.44
CA SER A 267 8.13 19.60 6.04
C SER A 267 8.22 19.81 4.53
N ALA A 268 7.64 18.92 3.72
CA ALA A 268 7.62 19.09 2.27
C ALA A 268 6.77 20.29 1.85
N ALA A 269 7.12 20.90 0.70
CA ALA A 269 6.31 21.98 0.13
C ALA A 269 4.88 21.53 -0.22
N GLU A 270 4.74 20.27 -0.65
CA GLU A 270 3.46 19.63 -0.98
C GLU A 270 3.37 18.26 -0.29
N PRO A 271 3.01 18.21 1.01
CA PRO A 271 3.00 16.98 1.82
C PRO A 271 2.17 15.83 1.22
N ASP A 272 0.96 16.14 0.76
CA ASP A 272 0.06 15.15 0.16
C ASP A 272 0.70 14.50 -1.10
N ILE A 273 1.47 15.26 -1.89
CA ILE A 273 2.20 14.76 -3.06
C ILE A 273 3.41 13.93 -2.65
N ALA A 274 4.14 14.34 -1.61
CA ALA A 274 5.28 13.58 -1.09
C ALA A 274 4.84 12.18 -0.62
N LEU A 275 3.77 12.11 0.19
CA LEU A 275 3.22 10.82 0.62
C LEU A 275 2.66 10.01 -0.55
N MET A 276 1.91 10.64 -1.46
CA MET A 276 1.40 9.93 -2.65
C MET A 276 2.53 9.32 -3.50
N SER A 277 3.65 10.04 -3.64
CA SER A 277 4.82 9.55 -4.40
C SER A 277 5.44 8.30 -3.76
N PHE A 278 5.45 8.23 -2.43
CA PHE A 278 5.86 7.04 -1.69
C PHE A 278 4.91 5.86 -1.89
N LEU A 279 3.60 6.09 -1.72
CA LEU A 279 2.60 5.04 -1.91
C LEU A 279 2.62 4.48 -3.34
N VAL A 280 2.72 5.36 -4.35
CA VAL A 280 2.77 4.95 -5.75
C VAL A 280 4.08 4.22 -6.07
N SER A 281 5.23 4.80 -5.76
CA SER A 281 6.52 4.21 -6.14
C SER A 281 6.77 2.84 -5.47
N THR A 282 6.39 2.67 -4.21
CA THR A 282 6.50 1.39 -3.50
C THR A 282 5.53 0.34 -4.04
N TYR A 283 4.29 0.73 -4.34
CA TYR A 283 3.32 -0.15 -5.01
C TYR A 283 3.79 -0.55 -6.41
N GLU A 284 4.30 0.38 -7.21
CA GLU A 284 4.80 0.09 -8.56
C GLU A 284 5.99 -0.86 -8.51
N ALA A 285 6.89 -0.69 -7.55
CA ALA A 285 7.99 -1.63 -7.31
C ALA A 285 7.44 -3.04 -7.02
N ALA A 286 6.48 -3.17 -6.11
CA ALA A 286 5.87 -4.45 -5.76
C ALA A 286 5.15 -5.09 -6.95
N ALA A 287 4.30 -4.32 -7.65
CA ALA A 287 3.49 -4.80 -8.77
C ALA A 287 4.33 -5.17 -9.99
N ASN A 288 5.34 -4.35 -10.34
CA ASN A 288 6.22 -4.63 -11.49
C ASN A 288 7.11 -5.85 -11.24
N LEU A 289 7.78 -5.91 -10.08
CA LEU A 289 8.69 -7.01 -9.75
C LEU A 289 7.92 -8.31 -9.45
N GLY A 290 6.74 -8.19 -8.88
CA GLY A 290 5.81 -9.31 -8.68
C GLY A 290 5.08 -9.73 -9.95
N GLY A 291 5.20 -9.01 -11.07
CA GLY A 291 4.49 -9.34 -12.31
C GLY A 291 2.97 -9.35 -12.16
N TRP A 292 2.40 -8.35 -11.48
CA TRP A 292 0.95 -8.20 -11.32
C TRP A 292 0.31 -7.77 -12.64
N ASP A 293 -0.94 -8.13 -12.87
CA ASP A 293 -1.71 -7.67 -14.04
C ASP A 293 -2.18 -6.23 -13.83
N ARG A 294 -1.26 -5.28 -14.00
CA ARG A 294 -1.52 -3.85 -13.76
C ARG A 294 -2.60 -3.28 -14.67
N GLU A 295 -2.77 -3.81 -15.89
CA GLU A 295 -3.81 -3.36 -16.82
C GLU A 295 -5.21 -3.72 -16.31
N LEU A 296 -5.36 -4.91 -15.70
CA LEU A 296 -6.60 -5.34 -15.07
C LEU A 296 -6.84 -4.64 -13.71
N LEU A 297 -5.76 -4.39 -12.96
CA LEU A 297 -5.84 -3.97 -11.56
C LEU A 297 -5.89 -2.45 -11.38
N GLU A 298 -5.43 -1.65 -12.34
CA GLU A 298 -5.24 -0.21 -12.16
C GLU A 298 -6.23 0.65 -12.93
N CYS A 299 -6.46 1.84 -12.41
CA CYS A 299 -7.12 2.90 -13.14
C CYS A 299 -6.55 4.26 -12.73
N THR A 300 -6.96 5.31 -13.44
CA THR A 300 -6.63 6.69 -13.05
C THR A 300 -7.23 7.00 -11.67
N HIS A 301 -6.51 7.76 -10.85
CA HIS A 301 -7.03 8.26 -9.58
C HIS A 301 -8.42 8.91 -9.74
N GLY A 302 -9.30 8.61 -8.80
CA GLY A 302 -10.67 9.08 -8.79
C GLY A 302 -10.76 10.60 -8.68
N GLN A 303 -11.75 11.17 -9.35
CA GLN A 303 -12.05 12.60 -9.27
C GLN A 303 -13.35 12.82 -8.50
N ARG A 304 -13.38 13.83 -7.63
CA ARG A 304 -14.56 14.14 -6.80
C ARG A 304 -15.79 14.37 -7.68
N GLY A 305 -16.88 13.68 -7.37
CA GLY A 305 -18.16 13.80 -8.07
C GLY A 305 -18.19 13.27 -9.51
N LYS A 306 -17.14 12.59 -9.98
CA LYS A 306 -17.08 12.04 -11.33
C LYS A 306 -17.00 10.52 -11.29
N VAL A 307 -17.97 9.88 -11.94
CA VAL A 307 -17.96 8.43 -12.16
C VAL A 307 -16.89 8.08 -13.18
N ARG A 308 -16.09 7.05 -12.90
CA ARG A 308 -15.11 6.52 -13.85
C ARG A 308 -15.85 5.93 -15.05
N LEU A 309 -15.36 6.21 -16.26
CA LEU A 309 -15.88 5.57 -17.47
C LEU A 309 -15.68 4.04 -17.39
N PRO A 310 -16.73 3.24 -17.69
CA PRO A 310 -16.64 1.79 -17.77
C PRO A 310 -15.58 1.34 -18.78
N ASP A 311 -14.91 0.22 -18.50
CA ASP A 311 -13.87 -0.30 -19.41
C ASP A 311 -14.45 -0.76 -20.76
N ALA A 312 -15.72 -1.19 -20.80
CA ALA A 312 -16.42 -1.51 -22.04
C ALA A 312 -16.64 -0.30 -22.96
N GLU A 313 -16.64 0.91 -22.41
CA GLU A 313 -16.81 2.18 -23.14
C GLU A 313 -15.49 2.89 -23.37
N ARG A 314 -14.39 2.42 -22.77
CA ARG A 314 -13.06 2.90 -23.15
C ARG A 314 -12.84 2.47 -24.59
N PRO A 315 -12.36 3.38 -25.46
CA PRO A 315 -11.87 2.98 -26.76
C PRO A 315 -10.92 1.81 -26.52
N GLN A 316 -11.20 0.65 -27.13
CA GLN A 316 -10.20 -0.41 -27.23
C GLN A 316 -8.93 0.30 -27.66
N LYS A 317 -7.86 0.18 -26.86
CA LYS A 317 -6.58 0.85 -27.09
C LYS A 317 -6.33 0.76 -28.58
N ALA A 318 -6.51 1.88 -29.29
CA ALA A 318 -6.53 1.84 -30.74
C ALA A 318 -5.23 1.13 -31.14
N ALA A 319 -5.31 0.16 -32.05
CA ALA A 319 -4.10 -0.30 -32.72
C ALA A 319 -3.28 0.97 -33.02
N PRO A 320 -2.00 1.02 -32.61
CA PRO A 320 -1.24 2.27 -32.56
C PRO A 320 -1.55 3.06 -33.81
N SER A 321 -1.96 4.32 -33.64
CA SER A 321 -2.23 5.19 -34.79
C SER A 321 -1.05 5.06 -35.76
N ALA A 322 -1.28 5.16 -37.06
CA ALA A 322 -0.23 4.92 -38.05
C ALA A 322 1.08 5.71 -37.78
N SER A 323 1.03 6.79 -37.00
CA SER A 323 2.19 7.57 -36.53
C SER A 323 3.01 6.92 -35.41
N GLU A 324 2.46 6.01 -34.60
CA GLU A 324 3.15 5.30 -33.51
C GLU A 324 3.49 3.85 -33.86
N ALA A 325 3.30 3.41 -35.10
CA ALA A 325 3.77 2.10 -35.55
C ALA A 325 5.29 2.09 -35.73
N VAL A 326 5.93 0.94 -35.52
CA VAL A 326 7.33 0.79 -35.91
C VAL A 326 7.38 0.63 -37.42
N GLU A 327 8.00 1.58 -38.11
CA GLU A 327 8.23 1.53 -39.55
C GLU A 327 9.62 0.94 -39.82
N ARG A 328 9.71 0.06 -40.83
CA ARG A 328 10.98 -0.48 -41.31
C ARG A 328 11.36 0.18 -42.63
N GLU A 329 12.51 0.82 -42.65
CA GLU A 329 13.16 1.28 -43.86
C GLU A 329 14.28 0.29 -44.20
N ASP A 330 14.15 -0.44 -45.31
CA ASP A 330 15.10 -1.49 -45.69
C ASP A 330 15.88 -1.10 -46.94
N GLY A 331 17.16 -1.44 -46.93
CA GLY A 331 18.10 -1.21 -48.03
C GLY A 331 18.89 -2.48 -48.35
N PRO A 332 19.71 -2.48 -49.42
CA PRO A 332 20.34 -3.69 -49.92
C PRO A 332 21.34 -4.34 -48.94
N SER A 333 22.00 -3.55 -48.09
CA SER A 333 22.98 -4.03 -47.11
C SER A 333 22.74 -3.56 -45.67
N LYS A 334 21.87 -2.56 -45.49
CA LYS A 334 21.52 -1.96 -44.19
C LYS A 334 20.05 -1.55 -44.20
N GLY A 335 19.45 -1.49 -43.02
CA GLY A 335 18.14 -0.92 -42.82
C GLY A 335 18.00 -0.36 -41.42
N ARG A 336 16.84 0.22 -41.13
CA ARG A 336 16.48 0.70 -39.80
C ARG A 336 15.01 0.49 -39.49
N TYR A 337 14.71 0.40 -38.21
CA TYR A 337 13.39 0.50 -37.63
C TYR A 337 13.27 1.87 -36.99
N ARG A 338 12.24 2.64 -37.31
CA ARG A 338 11.95 3.92 -36.68
C ARG A 338 10.55 3.94 -36.10
N ILE A 339 10.37 4.77 -35.08
CA ILE A 339 9.05 5.05 -34.50
C ILE A 339 9.01 6.51 -34.07
N VAL A 340 7.90 7.18 -34.36
CA VAL A 340 7.66 8.56 -33.93
C VAL A 340 6.62 8.54 -32.82
N VAL A 341 6.97 9.05 -31.63
CA VAL A 341 6.04 9.17 -30.49
C VAL A 341 6.03 10.63 -30.07
N ASP A 342 4.84 11.25 -30.01
CA ASP A 342 4.68 12.67 -29.71
C ASP A 342 5.57 13.60 -30.56
N GLY A 343 5.81 13.24 -31.83
CA GLY A 343 6.67 13.99 -32.75
C GLY A 343 8.18 13.81 -32.55
N VAL A 344 8.60 12.93 -31.64
CA VAL A 344 10.01 12.59 -31.39
C VAL A 344 10.31 11.21 -31.99
N GLU A 345 11.36 11.12 -32.81
CA GLU A 345 11.78 9.88 -33.47
C GLU A 345 12.76 9.08 -32.59
N ALA A 346 12.54 7.77 -32.49
CA ALA A 346 13.54 6.81 -32.01
C ALA A 346 13.84 5.81 -33.13
N GLU A 347 15.09 5.32 -33.18
CA GLU A 347 15.52 4.40 -34.24
C GLU A 347 16.40 3.25 -33.76
N MET A 348 16.40 2.18 -34.55
CA MET A 348 17.27 1.02 -34.39
C MET A 348 17.77 0.57 -35.75
N THR A 349 19.07 0.54 -35.94
CA THR A 349 19.72 0.20 -37.21
C THR A 349 20.21 -1.24 -37.22
N TYR A 350 20.26 -1.81 -38.42
CA TYR A 350 20.81 -3.13 -38.65
C TYR A 350 21.54 -3.22 -39.99
N SER A 351 22.45 -4.19 -40.08
CA SER A 351 23.14 -4.58 -41.31
C SER A 351 22.82 -6.02 -41.70
N ARG A 352 22.83 -6.32 -42.99
CA ARG A 352 22.57 -7.68 -43.53
C ARG A 352 23.90 -8.40 -43.76
N ALA A 353 24.04 -9.58 -43.15
CA ALA A 353 25.18 -10.46 -43.34
C ALA A 353 24.77 -11.66 -44.20
N GLY A 354 24.61 -11.43 -45.50
CA GLY A 354 24.05 -12.42 -46.42
C GLY A 354 22.51 -12.43 -46.40
N LYS A 355 21.91 -13.52 -46.89
CA LYS A 355 20.45 -13.62 -47.08
C LYS A 355 19.68 -14.05 -45.82
N GLU A 356 20.36 -14.64 -44.84
CA GLU A 356 19.73 -15.33 -43.71
C GLU A 356 20.09 -14.74 -42.34
N LEU A 357 20.74 -13.58 -42.31
CA LEU A 357 21.28 -13.01 -41.07
C LEU A 357 21.24 -11.48 -41.08
N ILE A 358 20.74 -10.91 -39.99
CA ILE A 358 20.81 -9.48 -39.69
C ILE A 358 21.60 -9.24 -38.41
N ILE A 359 22.31 -8.12 -38.35
CA ILE A 359 23.10 -7.68 -37.21
C ILE A 359 22.51 -6.36 -36.71
N ILE A 360 21.95 -6.34 -35.50
CA ILE A 360 21.45 -5.11 -34.88
C ILE A 360 22.66 -4.41 -34.24
N ASP A 361 23.06 -3.27 -34.79
CA ASP A 361 24.31 -2.59 -34.43
C ASP A 361 24.09 -1.36 -33.54
N HIS A 362 22.97 -0.65 -33.65
CA HIS A 362 22.67 0.50 -32.80
C HIS A 362 21.18 0.66 -32.49
N THR A 363 20.87 1.27 -31.34
CA THR A 363 19.52 1.65 -30.93
C THR A 363 19.61 3.00 -30.22
N ASP A 364 18.95 4.01 -30.76
CA ASP A 364 18.86 5.34 -30.16
C ASP A 364 17.42 5.65 -29.76
N VAL A 365 17.26 6.01 -28.48
CA VAL A 365 15.98 6.42 -27.92
C VAL A 365 16.21 7.75 -27.22
N PRO A 366 15.70 8.87 -27.77
CA PRO A 366 15.86 10.18 -27.17
C PRO A 366 15.38 10.21 -25.72
N ALA A 367 16.00 11.08 -24.91
CA ALA A 367 15.70 11.18 -23.48
C ALA A 367 14.21 11.39 -23.18
N ALA A 368 13.51 12.15 -24.03
CA ALA A 368 12.07 12.41 -23.93
C ALA A 368 11.19 11.14 -24.03
N LEU A 369 11.72 10.05 -24.59
CA LEU A 369 11.01 8.79 -24.82
C LEU A 369 11.46 7.65 -23.88
N ARG A 370 12.41 7.91 -22.97
CA ARG A 370 12.86 6.92 -21.98
C ARG A 370 11.72 6.56 -21.02
N GLY A 371 11.74 5.33 -20.50
CA GLY A 371 10.69 4.80 -19.61
C GLY A 371 9.39 4.36 -20.32
N ARG A 372 9.20 4.72 -21.60
CA ARG A 372 7.98 4.39 -22.36
C ARG A 372 8.07 3.10 -23.19
N LYS A 373 9.08 2.26 -22.92
CA LYS A 373 9.36 0.99 -23.64
C LYS A 373 9.53 1.14 -25.17
N VAL A 374 9.89 2.31 -25.68
CA VAL A 374 10.03 2.56 -27.13
C VAL A 374 11.13 1.69 -27.76
N GLY A 375 12.31 1.60 -27.14
CA GLY A 375 13.38 0.73 -27.64
C GLY A 375 12.99 -0.76 -27.64
N GLU A 376 12.23 -1.23 -26.66
CA GLU A 376 11.75 -2.61 -26.61
C GLU A 376 10.82 -2.92 -27.81
N ARG A 377 9.97 -1.96 -28.19
CA ARG A 377 9.08 -2.08 -29.35
C ARG A 377 9.85 -2.22 -30.66
N LEU A 378 10.93 -1.46 -30.83
CA LEU A 378 11.82 -1.57 -32.00
C LEU A 378 12.44 -2.98 -32.08
N VAL A 379 13.00 -3.48 -30.98
CA VAL A 379 13.60 -4.83 -30.92
C VAL A 379 12.57 -5.91 -31.18
N ARG A 380 11.37 -5.79 -30.59
CA ARG A 380 10.26 -6.74 -30.80
C ARG A 380 9.87 -6.83 -32.27
N GLN A 381 9.73 -5.69 -32.96
CA GLN A 381 9.40 -5.69 -34.39
C GLN A 381 10.49 -6.40 -35.22
N ALA A 382 11.77 -6.20 -34.91
CA ALA A 382 12.85 -6.90 -35.58
C ALA A 382 12.83 -8.42 -35.33
N VAL A 383 12.47 -8.86 -34.13
CA VAL A 383 12.30 -10.29 -33.81
C VAL A 383 11.14 -10.89 -34.61
N GLU A 384 10.00 -10.21 -34.68
CA GLU A 384 8.82 -10.67 -35.44
C GLU A 384 9.11 -10.74 -36.94
N ASP A 385 9.80 -9.73 -37.47
CA ASP A 385 10.27 -9.72 -38.86
C ASP A 385 11.24 -10.85 -39.14
N ALA A 386 12.19 -11.09 -38.23
CA ALA A 386 13.16 -12.17 -38.35
C ALA A 386 12.48 -13.55 -38.42
N ARG A 387 11.45 -13.78 -37.60
CA ARG A 387 10.62 -15.00 -37.67
C ARG A 387 9.89 -15.12 -39.00
N ARG A 388 9.26 -14.04 -39.45
CA ARG A 388 8.46 -14.01 -40.69
C ARG A 388 9.34 -14.26 -41.92
N GLU A 389 10.52 -13.66 -41.94
CA GLU A 389 11.49 -13.74 -43.04
C GLU A 389 12.45 -14.92 -42.92
N ARG A 390 12.38 -15.68 -41.81
CA ARG A 390 13.27 -16.80 -41.49
C ARG A 390 14.74 -16.41 -41.53
N VAL A 391 15.06 -15.23 -41.01
CA VAL A 391 16.44 -14.75 -40.83
C VAL A 391 16.83 -14.81 -39.37
N ALA A 392 18.11 -15.04 -39.09
CA ALA A 392 18.64 -15.00 -37.74
C ALA A 392 19.13 -13.59 -37.36
N ILE A 393 19.24 -13.32 -36.06
CA ILE A 393 19.71 -12.04 -35.49
C ILE A 393 21.01 -12.24 -34.72
N ILE A 394 21.96 -11.31 -34.88
CA ILE A 394 23.06 -11.07 -33.94
C ILE A 394 22.89 -9.67 -33.32
N PRO A 395 22.59 -9.54 -32.02
CA PRO A 395 22.42 -8.24 -31.38
C PRO A 395 23.75 -7.71 -30.83
N LEU A 396 24.50 -6.95 -31.63
CA LEU A 396 25.74 -6.31 -31.17
C LEU A 396 25.46 -5.06 -30.33
N CYS A 397 24.35 -4.37 -30.58
CA CYS A 397 23.90 -3.28 -29.73
C CYS A 397 23.65 -3.80 -28.29
N PRO A 398 24.29 -3.22 -27.25
CA PRO A 398 24.09 -3.65 -25.87
C PRO A 398 22.63 -3.59 -25.40
N PHE A 399 21.88 -2.58 -25.88
CA PHE A 399 20.46 -2.46 -25.58
C PHE A 399 19.65 -3.60 -26.18
N ALA A 400 19.81 -3.87 -27.48
CA ALA A 400 19.10 -4.96 -28.16
C ALA A 400 19.43 -6.33 -27.54
N LYS A 401 20.71 -6.55 -27.19
CA LYS A 401 21.15 -7.76 -26.49
C LYS A 401 20.44 -7.92 -25.14
N ALA A 402 20.47 -6.89 -24.30
CA ALA A 402 19.82 -6.92 -23.00
C ALA A 402 18.29 -7.12 -23.10
N GLN A 403 17.64 -6.57 -24.14
CA GLN A 403 16.21 -6.82 -24.37
C GLN A 403 15.93 -8.28 -24.76
N ILE A 404 16.72 -8.88 -25.66
CA ILE A 404 16.53 -10.29 -26.05
C ILE A 404 16.83 -11.24 -24.89
N GLU A 405 17.84 -10.96 -24.06
CA GLU A 405 18.14 -11.75 -22.86
C GLU A 405 16.99 -11.74 -21.83
N ARG A 406 16.29 -10.61 -21.69
CA ARG A 406 15.12 -10.47 -20.81
C ARG A 406 13.86 -11.20 -21.30
N HIS A 407 13.83 -11.61 -22.56
CA HIS A 407 12.67 -12.25 -23.18
C HIS A 407 13.05 -13.65 -23.68
N PRO A 408 12.89 -14.72 -22.87
CA PRO A 408 13.24 -16.09 -23.24
C PRO A 408 12.59 -16.55 -24.55
N ALA A 409 11.39 -16.06 -24.83
CA ALA A 409 10.66 -16.35 -26.06
C ALA A 409 11.33 -15.81 -27.33
N TRP A 410 12.26 -14.84 -27.25
CA TRP A 410 12.95 -14.23 -28.41
C TRP A 410 14.28 -14.91 -28.75
N GLN A 411 14.70 -15.89 -27.96
CA GLN A 411 15.96 -16.61 -28.17
C GLN A 411 15.93 -17.50 -29.43
N ASP A 412 14.75 -17.77 -29.98
CA ASP A 412 14.52 -18.59 -31.17
C ASP A 412 15.07 -17.98 -32.46
N VAL A 413 15.17 -16.65 -32.54
CA VAL A 413 15.71 -15.95 -33.71
C VAL A 413 17.21 -15.68 -33.63
N LEU A 414 17.87 -15.97 -32.51
CA LEU A 414 19.30 -15.75 -32.40
C LEU A 414 20.08 -16.72 -33.27
N ARG A 415 21.11 -16.21 -33.95
CA ARG A 415 22.09 -17.08 -34.60
C ARG A 415 22.85 -17.85 -33.52
N LYS A 416 22.74 -19.18 -33.57
CA LYS A 416 23.52 -20.10 -32.73
C LYS A 416 24.96 -20.19 -33.20
#